data_AF-A0A223V896-F1
#
_entry.id   AF-A0A223V896-F1
#
_cell.length_a   1.000
_cell.length_b   1.000
_cell.length_c   1.000
_cell.angle_alpha   90.00
_cell.angle_beta   90.00
_cell.angle_gamma   90.00
#
_symmetry.space_group_name_H-M   'P 1'
#
loop_
_entity.id
_entity.type
_entity.pdbx_description
1 polymer ?
#
loop_
_entity_poly.entity_id
_entity_poly.type
_entity_poly.pdbx_seq_one_letter_code
_entity_poly.pdbx_strand_id
1 'polypeptide(L)' 'MEGNGVYDYIRTGKDIVRPESDHVNTGVNVSNLDISATSPKTIYPIPASEVEASGMEQTIGYD' A
#
# COMPACT_ATOMS: atom_id res chain seq x y z
N MET A 1 -18.60 4.06 1.09
CA MET A 1 -17.19 4.37 1.37
C MET A 1 -16.58 4.97 0.11
N GLU A 2 -15.95 6.12 0.22
CA GLU A 2 -15.58 6.98 -0.93
C GLU A 2 -14.13 6.78 -1.42
N GLY A 3 -13.35 5.90 -0.77
CA GLY A 3 -11.97 5.60 -1.16
C GLY A 3 -10.92 6.60 -0.65
N ASN A 4 -11.30 7.62 0.13
CA ASN A 4 -10.39 8.72 0.51
C ASN A 4 -9.41 8.40 1.66
N GLY A 5 -9.78 7.48 2.55
CA GLY A 5 -9.05 7.31 3.83
C GLY A 5 -7.57 6.95 3.67
N VAL A 6 -7.23 6.09 2.71
CA VAL A 6 -5.83 5.71 2.45
C VAL A 6 -5.00 6.91 2.00
N TYR A 7 -5.56 7.74 1.11
CA TYR A 7 -4.90 8.95 0.62
C TYR A 7 -4.74 9.99 1.72
N ASP A 8 -5.73 10.13 2.61
CA ASP A 8 -5.65 11.03 3.76
C ASP A 8 -4.52 10.65 4.73
N TYR A 9 -4.35 9.35 5.01
CA TYR A 9 -3.24 8.87 5.84
C TYR A 9 -1.88 9.16 5.19
N ILE A 10 -1.72 8.79 3.91
CA ILE A 10 -0.45 8.99 3.18
C ILE A 10 -0.09 10.47 3.08
N ARG A 11 -1.03 11.33 2.65
CA ARG A 11 -0.74 12.77 2.43
C ARG A 11 -0.47 13.54 3.72
N THR A 12 -0.91 13.02 4.87
CA THR A 12 -0.64 13.62 6.19
C THR A 12 0.58 13.00 6.87
N GLY A 13 1.23 12.00 6.24
CA GLY A 13 2.34 11.26 6.82
C GLY A 13 1.95 10.42 8.03
N LYS A 14 0.66 10.10 8.17
CA LYS A 14 0.16 9.29 9.29
C LYS A 14 0.18 7.82 8.91
N ASP A 15 0.86 7.03 9.71
CA ASP A 15 0.91 5.58 9.53
C ASP A 15 -0.48 4.96 9.53
N ILE A 16 -0.64 3.95 8.68
CA ILE A 16 -1.89 3.19 8.57
C ILE A 16 -1.78 2.07 9.60
N VAL A 17 -2.53 2.21 10.69
CA VAL A 17 -2.60 1.23 11.77
C VAL A 17 -3.96 0.56 11.73
N ARG A 18 -3.98 -0.77 11.69
CA ARG A 18 -5.20 -1.57 11.61
C ARG A 18 -5.18 -2.65 12.69
N PRO A 19 -5.84 -2.41 13.83
CA PRO A 19 -5.85 -3.34 14.95
C PRO A 19 -6.32 -4.74 14.53
N GLU A 20 -5.63 -5.79 14.96
CA GLU A 20 -6.02 -7.17 14.67
C GLU A 20 -7.45 -7.49 15.14
N SER A 21 -7.90 -6.82 16.21
CA SER A 21 -9.27 -6.92 16.74
C SER A 21 -10.34 -6.61 15.71
N ASP A 22 -10.03 -5.77 14.71
CA ASP A 22 -10.97 -5.32 13.69
C ASP A 22 -11.03 -6.33 12.52
N HIS A 23 -10.16 -7.33 12.53
CA HIS A 23 -9.95 -8.30 11.45
C HIS A 23 -10.13 -9.76 11.89
N VAL A 24 -10.76 -10.00 13.04
CA VAL A 24 -11.08 -11.34 13.55
C VAL A 24 -11.97 -12.09 12.56
N ASN A 25 -11.63 -13.36 12.26
CA ASN A 25 -12.35 -14.25 11.33
C ASN A 25 -12.44 -13.77 9.87
N THR A 26 -11.66 -12.76 9.47
CA THR A 26 -11.67 -12.25 8.08
C THR A 26 -10.76 -13.05 7.13
N GLY A 27 -9.87 -13.90 7.68
CA GLY A 27 -8.85 -14.60 6.89
C GLY A 27 -7.72 -13.70 6.38
N VAL A 28 -7.72 -12.41 6.77
CA VAL A 28 -6.68 -11.45 6.40
C VAL A 28 -5.40 -11.75 7.18
N ASN A 29 -4.26 -11.72 6.47
CA ASN A 29 -2.96 -11.85 7.10
C ASN A 29 -2.62 -10.57 7.88
N VAL A 30 -2.67 -10.67 9.20
CA VAL A 30 -2.50 -9.54 10.12
C VAL A 30 -1.10 -8.94 10.15
N SER A 31 -0.07 -9.69 9.70
CA SER A 31 1.34 -9.23 9.71
C SER A 31 1.65 -8.03 8.81
N ASN A 32 0.73 -7.65 7.92
CA ASN A 32 0.87 -6.52 7.00
C ASN A 32 -0.20 -5.41 7.24
N LEU A 33 -0.84 -5.41 8.40
CA LEU A 33 -1.92 -4.47 8.71
C LEU A 33 -1.44 -3.09 9.15
N ASP A 34 -0.28 -3.06 9.80
CA ASP A 34 0.38 -1.83 10.21
C ASP A 34 1.51 -1.51 9.22
N ILE A 35 1.41 -0.33 8.61
CA ILE A 35 2.33 0.10 7.56
C ILE A 35 2.66 1.58 7.70
N SER A 36 3.95 1.89 7.55
CA SER A 36 4.39 3.27 7.52
C SER A 36 3.81 4.01 6.31
N ALA A 37 3.41 5.27 6.51
CA ALA A 37 2.87 6.11 5.44
C ALA A 37 3.84 6.30 4.26
N THR A 38 5.15 6.15 4.48
CA THR A 38 6.20 6.25 3.46
C THR A 38 6.64 4.89 2.91
N SER A 39 5.98 3.81 3.30
CA SER A 39 6.31 2.48 2.79
C SER A 39 6.03 2.41 1.30
N PRO A 40 6.91 1.80 0.48
CA PRO A 40 6.64 1.61 -0.94
C PRO A 40 5.35 0.84 -1.23
N LYS A 41 4.94 -0.03 -0.29
CA LYS A 41 3.70 -0.80 -0.36
C LYS A 41 2.43 0.07 -0.31
N THR A 42 2.54 1.38 -0.07
CA THR A 42 1.44 2.34 -0.18
C THR A 42 1.19 2.81 -1.61
N ILE A 43 2.13 2.51 -2.53
CA ILE A 43 2.07 2.84 -3.96
C ILE A 43 1.94 1.55 -4.76
N TYR A 44 1.03 1.52 -5.73
CA TYR A 44 0.91 0.38 -6.63
C TYR A 44 2.12 0.31 -7.57
N PRO A 45 2.71 -0.88 -7.80
CA PRO A 45 3.79 -1.03 -8.77
C PRO A 45 3.30 -0.72 -10.18
N ILE A 46 4.22 -0.26 -11.01
CA ILE A 46 3.98 -0.07 -12.44
C ILE A 46 3.86 -1.47 -13.05
N PRO A 47 2.85 -1.73 -13.92
CA PRO A 47 2.72 -3.02 -14.58
C PRO A 47 3.99 -3.41 -15.34
N ALA A 48 4.44 -4.67 -15.20
CA ALA A 48 5.67 -5.15 -15.84
C ALA A 48 5.65 -4.94 -17.37
N SER A 49 4.50 -5.11 -18.01
CA SER A 49 4.34 -4.86 -19.46
C SER A 49 4.63 -3.40 -19.85
N GLU A 50 4.33 -2.43 -18.99
CA GLU A 50 4.61 -1.02 -19.26
C GLU A 50 6.10 -0.73 -19.08
N VAL A 51 6.73 -1.29 -18.04
CA VAL A 51 8.19 -1.19 -17.82
C VAL A 51 8.95 -1.78 -19.02
N GLU A 52 8.56 -2.97 -19.48
CA GLU A 52 9.17 -3.65 -20.62
C GLU A 52 8.97 -2.89 -21.94
N ALA A 53 7.76 -2.35 -22.17
CA ALA A 53 7.42 -1.70 -23.44
C ALA A 53 8.02 -0.30 -23.58
N SER A 54 8.10 0.46 -22.48
CA SER A 54 8.46 1.89 -22.48
C SER A 54 9.83 2.20 -21.88
N GLY A 55 10.42 1.27 -21.12
CA GLY A 55 11.64 1.51 -20.34
C GLY A 55 11.42 2.41 -19.14
N MET A 56 10.19 2.55 -18.64
CA MET A 56 9.88 3.31 -17.43
C MET A 56 10.59 2.73 -16.20
N GLU A 57 11.05 3.60 -15.31
CA GLU A 57 11.61 3.19 -14.01
C GLU A 57 10.50 2.65 -13.10
N GLN A 58 10.73 1.48 -12.49
CA GLN A 58 9.80 0.86 -11.55
C GLN A 58 9.69 1.65 -10.24
N THR A 59 8.55 1.52 -9.56
CA THR A 59 8.34 1.98 -8.19
C THR A 59 9.37 1.36 -7.26
N ILE A 60 10.07 2.20 -6.49
CA ILE A 60 11.12 1.78 -5.55
C ILE A 60 10.61 0.62 -4.66
N GLY A 61 11.40 -0.44 -4.51
CA GLY A 61 11.04 -1.59 -3.66
C GLY A 61 10.19 -2.65 -4.35
N TYR A 62 9.97 -2.54 -5.66
CA TYR A 62 9.41 -3.56 -6.52
C TYR A 62 10.42 -3.92 -7.62
N ASP A 63 10.50 -5.22 -7.94
CA ASP A 63 11.32 -5.78 -9.03
C ASP A 63 10.52 -5.89 -10.33
#